data_AF-A0A195EDR8-F1
#
_entry.id   AF-A0A195EDR8-F1
#
_cell.length_a   1.000
_cell.length_b   1.000
_cell.length_c   1.000
_cell.angle_alpha   90.00
_cell.angle_beta   90.00
_cell.angle_gamma   90.00
#
_symmetry.space_group_name_H-M   'P 1'
#
loop_
_entity.id
_entity.type
_entity.pdbx_description
1 polymer ?
#
loop_
_entity_poly.entity_id
_entity_poly.type
_entity_poly.pdbx_seq_one_letter_code
_entity_poly.pdbx_strand_id
1 'polypeptide(L)'
;DMVKTIEVVRNKKMGWLKASRQMNVPQRTLRRLAPLDESFTGSLKTYYLEEIRMWTCTTGKPVTQYNIMDLFGRAYINCQTAEIAINGFLQKPLKFSSRICPVDLPKQNQTVKGGSKAKVSGFGIISSEGEESDGHLYVVDNIITNQAYCRELYDTAANITIEDTHICANDPTIQKGACVGDSGGPLTVNGLLVGLVSFGLYPNICTVTEYPTVYARVPSYIDWINTMRKKSC
;
A
#
# COMPACT_ATOMS: atom_id res chain seq x y z
N ASP A 1 -18.88 7.62 22.69
CA ASP A 1 -19.03 9.02 22.28
C ASP A 1 -18.12 9.31 21.09
N MET A 2 -18.73 9.57 19.92
CA MET A 2 -18.03 9.80 18.66
C MET A 2 -17.16 11.06 18.69
N VAL A 3 -17.61 12.14 19.35
CA VAL A 3 -16.88 13.42 19.42
C VAL A 3 -15.60 13.23 20.19
N LYS A 4 -15.68 12.61 21.37
CA LYS A 4 -14.52 12.26 22.20
C LYS A 4 -13.54 11.34 21.46
N THR A 5 -14.05 10.39 20.68
CA THR A 5 -13.21 9.47 19.89
C THR A 5 -12.45 10.21 18.80
N ILE A 6 -13.12 11.09 18.05
CA ILE A 6 -12.51 11.94 17.03
C ILE A 6 -11.44 12.83 17.65
N GLU A 7 -11.71 13.43 18.81
CA GLU A 7 -10.77 14.32 19.51
C GLU A 7 -9.51 13.56 19.96
N VAL A 8 -9.65 12.36 20.53
CA VAL A 8 -8.53 11.51 20.95
C VAL A 8 -7.65 11.14 19.75
N VAL A 9 -8.25 10.83 18.60
CA VAL A 9 -7.52 10.50 17.36
C VAL A 9 -6.83 11.75 16.77
N ARG A 10 -7.55 12.88 16.65
CA ARG A 10 -6.98 14.14 16.13
C ARG A 10 -5.81 14.64 16.97
N ASN A 11 -5.91 14.51 18.29
CA ASN A 11 -4.86 14.90 19.23
C ASN A 11 -3.74 13.85 19.38
N LYS A 12 -3.72 12.82 18.52
CA LYS A 12 -2.71 11.74 18.51
C LYS A 12 -2.55 10.99 19.84
N LYS A 13 -3.57 11.03 20.72
CA LYS A 13 -3.57 10.28 21.98
C LYS A 13 -3.80 8.78 21.74
N MET A 14 -4.44 8.43 20.63
CA MET A 14 -4.69 7.05 20.22
C MET A 14 -4.77 6.95 18.69
N GLY A 15 -4.27 5.86 18.11
CA GLY A 15 -4.45 5.59 16.67
C GLY A 15 -5.91 5.32 16.32
N TRP A 16 -6.34 5.69 15.11
CA TRP A 16 -7.74 5.62 14.67
C TRP A 16 -8.34 4.22 14.75
N LEU A 17 -7.57 3.17 14.42
CA LEU A 17 -8.04 1.78 14.47
C LEU A 17 -8.28 1.31 15.91
N LYS A 18 -7.35 1.65 16.82
CA LYS A 18 -7.49 1.35 18.25
C LYS A 18 -8.65 2.12 18.86
N ALA A 19 -8.81 3.40 18.51
CA ALA A 19 -9.92 4.23 18.96
C ALA A 19 -11.27 3.70 18.46
N SER A 20 -11.34 3.23 17.20
CA SER A 20 -12.53 2.60 16.63
C SER A 20 -12.98 1.39 17.47
N ARG A 21 -12.04 0.49 17.79
CA ARG A 21 -12.32 -0.74 18.54
C ARG A 21 -12.63 -0.47 20.02
N GLN A 22 -11.79 0.32 20.70
CA GLN A 22 -11.94 0.57 22.14
C GLN A 22 -13.12 1.48 22.48
N MET A 23 -13.51 2.38 21.56
CA MET A 23 -14.58 3.35 21.79
C MET A 23 -15.85 3.04 20.97
N ASN A 24 -15.88 1.86 20.31
CA ASN A 24 -16.98 1.35 19.50
C ASN A 24 -17.48 2.36 18.44
N VAL A 25 -16.55 2.97 17.70
CA VAL A 25 -16.84 3.89 16.60
C VAL A 25 -16.48 3.20 15.28
N PRO A 26 -17.31 3.28 14.22
CA PRO A 26 -17.01 2.63 12.94
C PRO A 26 -15.64 3.03 12.38
N GLN A 27 -14.82 2.05 11.99
CA GLN A 27 -13.47 2.26 11.46
C GLN A 27 -13.45 3.28 10.33
N ARG A 28 -14.41 3.18 9.40
CA ARG A 28 -14.58 4.11 8.26
C ARG A 28 -14.68 5.57 8.66
N THR A 29 -15.22 5.86 9.84
CA THR A 29 -15.40 7.23 10.34
C THR A 29 -14.07 7.83 10.78
N LEU A 30 -13.23 7.03 11.45
CA LEU A 30 -11.96 7.50 12.00
C LEU A 30 -10.81 7.38 11.01
N ARG A 31 -10.90 6.48 10.02
CA ARG A 31 -9.90 6.32 8.95
C ARG A 31 -9.65 7.64 8.21
N ARG A 32 -10.71 8.44 8.00
CA ARG A 32 -10.65 9.78 7.40
C ARG A 32 -9.75 10.78 8.14
N LEU A 33 -9.34 10.46 9.37
CA LEU A 33 -8.42 11.27 10.19
C LEU A 33 -6.95 10.85 10.01
N ALA A 34 -6.67 9.81 9.20
CA ALA A 34 -5.32 9.43 8.87
C ALA A 34 -4.67 10.52 8.00
N PRO A 35 -3.38 10.85 8.20
CA PRO A 35 -2.70 11.90 7.43
C PRO A 35 -2.78 11.70 5.91
N LEU A 36 -2.68 10.45 5.45
CA LEU A 36 -2.80 10.09 4.05
C LEU A 36 -4.24 10.26 3.52
N ASP A 37 -5.25 9.94 4.32
CA ASP A 37 -6.65 10.20 3.92
C ASP A 37 -6.87 11.72 3.82
N GLU A 38 -6.34 12.54 4.73
CA GLU A 38 -6.46 13.99 4.63
C GLU A 38 -5.74 14.57 3.39
N SER A 39 -4.50 14.13 3.10
CA SER A 39 -3.75 14.65 1.94
C SER A 39 -4.28 14.13 0.61
N PHE A 40 -4.67 12.85 0.55
CA PHE A 40 -5.24 12.23 -0.65
C PHE A 40 -6.66 12.75 -0.93
N THR A 41 -7.56 12.74 0.05
CA THR A 41 -8.95 13.17 -0.18
C THR A 41 -9.05 14.66 -0.50
N GLY A 42 -8.17 15.49 0.08
CA GLY A 42 -8.04 16.90 -0.27
C GLY A 42 -7.66 17.07 -1.74
N SER A 43 -6.59 16.41 -2.17
CA SER A 43 -6.11 16.46 -3.56
C SER A 43 -7.15 15.90 -4.53
N LEU A 44 -7.78 14.77 -4.20
CA LEU A 44 -8.83 14.14 -5.00
C LEU A 44 -10.03 15.05 -5.21
N LYS A 45 -10.46 15.76 -4.16
CA LYS A 45 -11.51 16.75 -4.31
C LYS A 45 -11.10 17.85 -5.30
N THR A 46 -9.87 18.35 -5.21
CA THR A 46 -9.37 19.41 -6.09
C THR A 46 -9.31 18.96 -7.55
N TYR A 47 -8.65 17.83 -7.84
CA TYR A 47 -8.55 17.30 -9.20
C TYR A 47 -9.93 16.92 -9.77
N TYR A 48 -10.83 16.37 -8.94
CA TYR A 48 -12.15 16.01 -9.42
C TYR A 48 -13.00 17.24 -9.77
N LEU A 49 -12.91 18.32 -8.99
CA LEU A 49 -13.54 19.60 -9.32
C LEU A 49 -12.94 20.21 -10.59
N GLU A 50 -11.63 20.05 -10.81
CA GLU A 50 -10.94 20.51 -12.01
C GLU A 50 -11.39 19.72 -13.26
N GLU A 51 -11.48 18.39 -13.17
CA GLU A 51 -12.01 17.53 -14.24
C GLU A 51 -13.47 17.90 -14.60
N ILE A 52 -14.32 18.11 -13.59
CA ILE A 52 -15.71 18.57 -13.79
C ILE A 52 -15.73 19.93 -14.50
N ARG A 53 -14.88 20.87 -14.06
CA ARG A 53 -14.77 22.20 -14.66
C ARG A 53 -14.31 22.11 -16.12
N MET A 54 -13.27 21.33 -16.39
CA MET A 54 -12.76 21.11 -17.74
C MET A 54 -13.83 20.48 -18.64
N TRP A 55 -14.53 19.45 -18.17
CA TRP A 55 -15.64 18.83 -18.92
C TRP A 55 -16.75 19.82 -19.26
N THR A 56 -17.22 20.60 -18.29
CA THR A 56 -18.30 21.58 -18.50
C THR A 56 -17.87 22.71 -19.43
N CYS A 57 -16.65 23.23 -19.30
CA CYS A 57 -16.12 24.28 -20.19
C CYS A 57 -15.90 23.79 -21.62
N THR A 58 -15.40 22.56 -21.81
CA THR A 58 -15.08 22.02 -23.15
C THR A 58 -16.30 21.54 -23.91
N THR A 59 -17.27 20.94 -23.23
CA THR A 59 -18.45 20.35 -23.89
C THR A 59 -19.66 21.27 -23.90
N GLY A 60 -19.71 22.26 -23.00
CA GLY A 60 -20.90 23.08 -22.74
C GLY A 60 -22.07 22.29 -22.13
N LYS A 61 -21.85 21.04 -21.72
CA LYS A 61 -22.89 20.15 -21.19
C LYS A 61 -22.73 19.94 -19.68
N PRO A 62 -23.84 19.70 -18.95
CA PRO A 62 -23.75 19.29 -17.56
C PRO A 62 -23.12 17.90 -17.43
N VAL A 63 -22.51 17.62 -16.27
CA VAL A 63 -22.02 16.28 -15.92
C VAL A 63 -23.19 15.34 -15.68
N THR A 64 -23.15 14.15 -16.29
CA THR A 64 -24.16 13.10 -16.09
C THR A 64 -23.59 11.94 -15.28
N GLN A 65 -24.45 11.03 -14.80
CA GLN A 65 -24.05 9.82 -14.09
C GLN A 65 -23.03 8.95 -14.85
N TYR A 66 -23.07 8.98 -16.19
CA TYR A 66 -22.13 8.25 -17.05
C TYR A 66 -20.73 8.87 -17.06
N ASN A 67 -20.63 10.18 -16.80
CA ASN A 67 -19.37 10.90 -16.77
C ASN A 67 -18.71 10.86 -15.39
N ILE A 68 -19.50 10.69 -14.31
CA ILE A 68 -19.01 10.74 -12.94
C ILE A 68 -17.83 9.79 -12.73
N MET A 69 -17.96 8.53 -13.15
CA MET A 69 -16.91 7.53 -12.91
C MET A 69 -15.66 7.77 -13.77
N ASP A 70 -15.82 8.27 -14.99
CA ASP A 70 -14.69 8.62 -15.87
C ASP A 70 -13.91 9.82 -15.32
N LEU A 71 -14.60 10.91 -14.98
CA LEU A 71 -14.01 12.11 -14.38
C LEU A 71 -13.35 11.79 -13.03
N PHE A 72 -14.00 10.94 -12.23
CA PHE A 72 -13.44 10.48 -10.97
C PHE A 72 -12.18 9.64 -11.19
N GLY A 73 -12.18 8.72 -12.16
CA GLY A 73 -11.03 7.89 -12.49
C GLY A 73 -9.82 8.72 -12.91
N ARG A 74 -10.03 9.73 -13.77
CA ARG A 74 -8.97 10.68 -14.17
C ARG A 74 -8.40 11.45 -12.98
N ALA A 75 -9.27 12.01 -12.15
CA ALA A 75 -8.85 12.70 -10.93
C ALA A 75 -8.11 11.77 -9.95
N TYR A 76 -8.57 10.53 -9.81
CA TYR A 76 -7.99 9.52 -8.94
C TYR A 76 -6.55 9.18 -9.36
N ILE A 77 -6.29 8.98 -10.66
CA ILE A 77 -4.95 8.75 -11.20
C ILE A 77 -4.02 9.93 -10.88
N ASN A 78 -4.49 11.17 -11.08
CA ASN A 78 -3.71 12.37 -10.78
C ASN A 78 -3.36 12.52 -9.28
N CYS A 79 -4.13 11.88 -8.40
CA CYS A 79 -3.88 11.90 -6.95
C CYS A 79 -2.86 10.87 -6.48
N GLN A 80 -2.56 9.86 -7.29
CA GLN A 80 -1.65 8.77 -6.92
C GLN A 80 -0.19 9.14 -7.14
N THR A 81 0.21 10.34 -6.70
CA THR A 81 1.60 10.78 -6.77
C THR A 81 2.28 10.59 -5.42
N ALA A 82 3.57 10.25 -5.46
CA ALA A 82 4.38 10.18 -4.25
C ALA A 82 4.45 11.53 -3.51
N GLU A 83 4.36 12.65 -4.23
CA GLU A 83 4.32 14.00 -3.65
C GLU A 83 3.09 14.20 -2.74
N ILE A 84 1.89 13.82 -3.19
CA ILE A 84 0.66 13.92 -2.39
C ILE A 84 0.74 13.03 -1.14
N ALA A 85 1.32 11.83 -1.29
CA ALA A 85 1.54 10.93 -0.16
C ALA A 85 2.53 11.53 0.85
N ILE A 86 3.67 12.07 0.40
CA ILE A 86 4.70 12.70 1.24
C ILE A 86 4.14 13.95 1.94
N ASN A 87 3.39 14.79 1.24
CA ASN A 87 2.83 16.03 1.79
C ASN A 87 1.95 15.79 3.03
N GLY A 88 1.21 14.68 3.08
CA GLY A 88 0.44 14.30 4.27
C GLY A 88 1.31 14.10 5.51
N PHE A 89 2.51 13.52 5.32
CA PHE A 89 3.48 13.34 6.41
C PHE A 89 4.28 14.61 6.71
N LEU A 90 4.49 15.51 5.73
CA LEU A 90 5.15 16.81 5.96
C LEU A 90 4.29 17.77 6.78
N GLN A 91 2.98 17.84 6.48
CA GLN A 91 2.05 18.71 7.23
C GLN A 91 1.87 18.24 8.67
N LYS A 92 1.94 16.93 8.92
CA LYS A 92 1.83 16.32 10.25
C LYS A 92 3.00 15.37 10.50
N PRO A 93 4.20 15.88 10.80
CA PRO A 93 5.40 15.06 10.99
C PRO A 93 5.20 13.93 11.99
N LEU A 94 5.78 12.77 11.65
CA LEU A 94 5.86 11.63 12.55
C LEU A 94 6.87 11.92 13.66
N LYS A 95 6.50 11.58 14.90
CA LYS A 95 7.44 11.61 16.03
C LYS A 95 8.02 10.21 16.20
N PHE A 96 9.32 10.06 15.94
CA PHE A 96 9.98 8.78 16.11
C PHE A 96 10.03 8.35 17.58
N SER A 97 9.95 7.04 17.79
CA SER A 97 9.97 6.40 19.11
C SER A 97 10.41 4.94 18.96
N SER A 98 10.46 4.19 20.07
CA SER A 98 10.72 2.74 20.02
C SER A 98 9.68 1.93 19.23
N ARG A 99 8.51 2.52 18.93
CA ARG A 99 7.43 1.90 18.14
C ARG A 99 7.24 2.54 16.77
N ILE A 100 7.95 3.63 16.48
CA ILE A 100 7.85 4.37 15.22
C ILE A 100 9.28 4.67 14.78
N CYS A 101 9.80 3.87 13.86
CA CYS A 101 11.13 4.03 13.30
C CYS A 101 11.08 3.87 11.78
N PRO A 102 11.99 4.53 11.03
CA PRO A 102 12.15 4.27 9.61
C PRO A 102 12.64 2.84 9.38
N VAL A 103 12.38 2.32 8.19
CA VAL A 103 13.00 1.09 7.68
C VAL A 103 14.22 1.48 6.84
N ASP A 104 15.27 0.69 6.92
CA ASP A 104 16.47 0.91 6.13
C ASP A 104 16.22 0.55 4.66
N LEU A 105 16.73 1.38 3.77
CA LEU A 105 16.63 1.16 2.32
C LEU A 105 17.87 0.43 1.81
N PRO A 106 17.71 -0.51 0.87
CA PRO A 106 18.83 -1.12 0.16
C PRO A 106 19.52 -0.10 -0.75
N LYS A 107 20.69 -0.49 -1.28
CA LYS A 107 21.34 0.27 -2.37
C LYS A 107 20.59 0.09 -3.68
N GLN A 108 20.74 1.04 -4.61
CA GLN A 108 20.25 0.90 -5.98
C GLN A 108 20.73 -0.42 -6.59
N ASN A 109 19.79 -1.17 -7.18
CA ASN A 109 20.02 -2.47 -7.81
C ASN A 109 20.71 -3.50 -6.89
N GLN A 110 20.63 -3.34 -5.56
CA GLN A 110 21.18 -4.31 -4.62
C GLN A 110 20.55 -5.70 -4.87
N THR A 111 21.41 -6.69 -5.10
CA THR A 111 20.98 -8.07 -5.32
C THR A 111 20.33 -8.64 -4.06
N VAL A 112 19.09 -9.10 -4.19
CA VAL A 112 18.38 -9.88 -3.18
C VAL A 112 18.36 -11.33 -3.66
N LYS A 113 19.10 -12.20 -2.98
CA LYS A 113 19.29 -13.60 -3.42
C LYS A 113 18.02 -14.42 -3.19
N GLY A 114 17.65 -15.24 -4.18
CA GLY A 114 16.66 -16.30 -3.98
C GLY A 114 17.08 -17.23 -2.83
N GLY A 115 16.12 -17.68 -2.04
CA GLY A 115 16.37 -18.44 -0.80
C GLY A 115 16.59 -17.58 0.45
N SER A 116 16.69 -16.25 0.32
CA SER A 116 16.83 -15.37 1.49
C SER A 116 15.55 -15.40 2.34
N LYS A 117 15.70 -15.45 3.66
CA LYS A 117 14.57 -15.30 4.59
C LYS A 117 14.06 -13.87 4.53
N ALA A 118 12.77 -13.73 4.30
CA ALA A 118 12.07 -12.46 4.23
C ALA A 118 10.94 -12.42 5.27
N LYS A 119 10.51 -11.22 5.65
CA LYS A 119 9.31 -11.00 6.46
C LYS A 119 8.38 -10.06 5.75
N VAL A 120 7.12 -10.45 5.63
CA VAL A 120 6.02 -9.55 5.23
C VAL A 120 5.14 -9.30 6.43
N SER A 121 4.63 -8.07 6.54
CA SER A 121 3.78 -7.67 7.67
C SER A 121 2.64 -6.79 7.20
N GLY A 122 1.47 -6.95 7.81
CA GLY A 122 0.29 -6.17 7.44
C GLY A 122 -0.91 -6.40 8.35
N PHE A 123 -1.99 -5.69 8.01
CA PHE A 123 -3.28 -5.69 8.74
C PHE A 123 -4.43 -6.19 7.87
N GLY A 124 -4.12 -6.77 6.70
CA GLY A 124 -5.08 -7.35 5.78
C GLY A 124 -5.87 -8.50 6.40
N ILE A 125 -6.69 -9.14 5.57
CA ILE A 125 -7.42 -10.33 5.99
C ILE A 125 -6.44 -11.47 6.30
N ILE A 126 -6.78 -12.28 7.30
CA ILE A 126 -5.91 -13.35 7.82
C ILE A 126 -6.27 -14.71 7.25
N SER A 127 -7.34 -14.81 6.46
CA SER A 127 -7.77 -16.04 5.81
C SER A 127 -8.38 -15.77 4.43
N SER A 128 -8.37 -16.78 3.56
CA SER A 128 -8.95 -16.71 2.21
C SER A 128 -10.47 -16.51 2.24
N GLU A 129 -11.12 -16.85 3.35
CA GLU A 129 -12.55 -16.67 3.59
C GLU A 129 -12.92 -15.22 3.96
N GLY A 130 -11.93 -14.32 4.07
CA GLY A 130 -12.16 -12.91 4.35
C GLY A 130 -12.17 -12.54 5.82
N GLU A 131 -11.60 -13.37 6.70
CA GLU A 131 -11.48 -13.04 8.12
C GLU A 131 -10.63 -11.78 8.33
N GLU A 132 -11.20 -10.74 8.95
CA GLU A 132 -10.47 -9.51 9.23
C GLU A 132 -9.45 -9.69 10.37
N SER A 133 -8.34 -8.94 10.33
CA SER A 133 -7.42 -8.89 11.46
C SER A 133 -8.13 -8.39 12.72
N ASP A 134 -7.81 -8.99 13.86
CA ASP A 134 -8.25 -8.59 15.19
C ASP A 134 -7.54 -7.31 15.71
N GLY A 135 -6.99 -6.51 14.78
CA GLY A 135 -6.41 -5.20 15.04
C GLY A 135 -4.94 -5.28 15.42
N HIS A 136 -4.41 -6.50 15.43
CA HIS A 136 -2.99 -6.76 15.53
C HIS A 136 -2.33 -6.72 14.16
N LEU A 137 -1.05 -6.34 14.18
CA LEU A 137 -0.18 -6.49 13.02
C LEU A 137 0.22 -7.97 12.93
N TYR A 138 0.00 -8.57 11.77
CA TYR A 138 0.47 -9.92 11.49
C TYR A 138 1.82 -9.83 10.78
N VAL A 139 2.70 -10.78 11.09
CA VAL A 139 4.03 -10.90 10.48
C VAL A 139 4.26 -12.36 10.14
N VAL A 140 4.61 -12.64 8.90
CA VAL A 140 4.92 -13.99 8.45
C VAL A 140 6.30 -14.03 7.79
N ASP A 141 7.00 -15.14 8.04
CA ASP A 141 8.26 -15.44 7.37
C ASP A 141 7.98 -16.00 5.97
N ASN A 142 8.68 -15.47 4.97
CA ASN A 142 8.67 -15.94 3.59
C ASN A 142 10.09 -16.23 3.13
N ILE A 143 10.21 -16.79 1.94
CA ILE A 143 11.47 -17.00 1.25
C ILE A 143 11.42 -16.23 -0.06
N ILE A 144 12.50 -15.48 -0.37
CA ILE A 144 12.63 -14.84 -1.68
C ILE A 144 12.68 -15.92 -2.75
N THR A 145 11.73 -15.90 -3.67
CA THR A 145 11.63 -16.87 -4.76
C THR A 145 12.67 -16.55 -5.83
N ASN A 146 13.18 -17.57 -6.50
CA ASN A 146 14.05 -17.37 -7.67
C ASN A 146 13.29 -16.58 -8.76
N GLN A 147 13.94 -15.55 -9.32
CA GLN A 147 13.30 -14.65 -10.29
C GLN A 147 12.89 -15.36 -11.59
N ALA A 148 13.73 -16.24 -12.13
CA ALA A 148 13.45 -16.96 -13.36
C ALA A 148 12.28 -17.91 -13.16
N TYR A 149 12.25 -18.62 -12.02
CA TYR A 149 11.13 -19.49 -11.66
C TYR A 149 9.82 -18.69 -11.51
N CYS A 150 9.84 -17.54 -10.84
CA CYS A 150 8.65 -16.70 -10.72
C CYS A 150 8.14 -16.22 -12.09
N ARG A 151 9.04 -15.84 -13.00
CA ARG A 151 8.68 -15.47 -14.39
C ARG A 151 7.99 -16.61 -15.11
N GLU A 152 8.62 -17.77 -15.13
CA GLU A 152 8.11 -18.96 -15.82
C GLU A 152 6.72 -19.36 -15.30
N LEU A 153 6.53 -19.36 -13.97
CA LEU A 153 5.25 -19.66 -13.36
C LEU A 153 4.14 -18.70 -13.80
N TYR A 154 4.38 -17.39 -13.71
CA TYR A 154 3.38 -16.38 -14.02
C TYR A 154 3.08 -16.27 -15.53
N ASP A 155 4.10 -16.47 -16.36
CA ASP A 155 3.94 -16.52 -17.82
C ASP A 155 3.07 -17.73 -18.21
N THR A 156 3.40 -18.92 -17.70
CA THR A 156 2.70 -20.17 -18.01
C THR A 156 1.27 -20.20 -17.47
N ALA A 157 1.07 -19.73 -16.23
CA ALA A 157 -0.24 -19.85 -15.56
C ALA A 157 -1.24 -18.77 -15.98
N ALA A 158 -0.77 -17.57 -16.34
CA ALA A 158 -1.66 -16.42 -16.54
C ALA A 158 -1.24 -15.46 -17.66
N ASN A 159 -0.18 -15.76 -18.41
CA ASN A 159 0.37 -14.86 -19.43
C ASN A 159 0.72 -13.47 -18.85
N ILE A 160 1.26 -13.46 -17.62
CA ILE A 160 1.71 -12.25 -16.92
C ILE A 160 3.23 -12.19 -16.93
N THR A 161 3.77 -11.12 -17.51
CA THR A 161 5.22 -10.89 -17.54
C THR A 161 5.72 -10.32 -16.22
N ILE A 162 6.59 -11.07 -15.53
CA ILE A 162 7.29 -10.60 -14.32
C ILE A 162 8.59 -9.88 -14.72
N GLU A 163 8.55 -8.55 -14.72
CA GLU A 163 9.70 -7.68 -15.01
C GLU A 163 10.82 -7.70 -13.95
N ASP A 164 11.97 -7.09 -14.25
CA ASP A 164 13.08 -6.90 -13.29
C ASP A 164 12.70 -5.98 -12.11
N THR A 165 11.71 -5.12 -12.31
CA THR A 165 11.09 -4.26 -11.29
C THR A 165 10.20 -5.02 -10.31
N HIS A 166 10.01 -6.32 -10.50
CA HIS A 166 9.29 -7.20 -9.59
C HIS A 166 10.23 -8.12 -8.81
N ILE A 167 9.85 -8.47 -7.59
CA ILE A 167 10.47 -9.52 -6.77
C ILE A 167 9.37 -10.40 -6.18
N CYS A 168 9.62 -11.70 -6.10
CA CYS A 168 8.61 -12.66 -5.64
C CYS A 168 9.04 -13.31 -4.32
N ALA A 169 8.07 -13.63 -3.47
CA ALA A 169 8.33 -14.37 -2.23
C ALA A 169 7.14 -15.23 -1.79
N ASN A 170 7.44 -16.40 -1.26
CA ASN A 170 6.49 -17.32 -0.62
C ASN A 170 7.19 -18.24 0.38
N ASP A 171 6.43 -18.89 1.24
CA ASP A 171 6.84 -20.15 1.85
C ASP A 171 6.40 -21.30 0.91
N PRO A 172 7.32 -22.16 0.45
CA PRO A 172 7.00 -23.25 -0.48
C PRO A 172 6.31 -24.45 0.20
N THR A 173 6.17 -24.44 1.52
CA THR A 173 5.66 -25.58 2.32
C THR A 173 4.44 -25.25 3.17
N ILE A 174 4.27 -23.98 3.55
CA ILE A 174 3.17 -23.53 4.39
C ILE A 174 2.44 -22.41 3.67
N GLN A 175 1.11 -22.49 3.60
CA GLN A 175 0.28 -21.43 3.06
C GLN A 175 0.25 -20.23 4.03
N LYS A 176 1.22 -19.33 3.90
CA LYS A 176 1.31 -18.07 4.65
C LYS A 176 2.01 -17.01 3.82
N GLY A 177 1.50 -15.79 3.83
CA GLY A 177 2.03 -14.69 3.02
C GLY A 177 1.18 -13.45 3.12
N ALA A 178 1.30 -12.55 2.14
CA ALA A 178 0.45 -11.38 2.05
C ALA A 178 -0.97 -11.76 1.58
N CYS A 179 -1.96 -10.96 1.95
CA CYS A 179 -3.32 -11.09 1.44
C CYS A 179 -3.97 -9.73 1.10
N VAL A 180 -5.25 -9.75 0.75
CA VAL A 180 -6.07 -8.56 0.49
C VAL A 180 -6.00 -7.61 1.67
N GLY A 181 -5.68 -6.35 1.37
CA GLY A 181 -5.48 -5.30 2.37
C GLY A 181 -4.02 -5.10 2.78
N ASP A 182 -3.10 -6.01 2.42
CA ASP A 182 -1.66 -5.84 2.66
C ASP A 182 -0.94 -5.10 1.53
N SER A 183 -1.60 -4.80 0.40
CA SER A 183 -1.02 -4.07 -0.73
C SER A 183 -0.35 -2.77 -0.30
N GLY A 184 0.89 -2.56 -0.74
CA GLY A 184 1.77 -1.47 -0.31
C GLY A 184 2.52 -1.72 1.00
N GLY A 185 2.20 -2.79 1.72
CA GLY A 185 2.91 -3.23 2.93
C GLY A 185 4.34 -3.73 2.65
N PRO A 186 5.22 -3.72 3.67
CA PRO A 186 6.64 -3.98 3.48
C PRO A 186 6.96 -5.49 3.39
N LEU A 187 7.87 -5.83 2.47
CA LEU A 187 8.65 -7.06 2.49
C LEU A 187 10.10 -6.70 2.86
N THR A 188 10.60 -7.31 3.93
CA THR A 188 11.94 -7.02 4.46
C THR A 188 12.86 -8.23 4.43
N VAL A 189 14.15 -8.01 4.18
CA VAL A 189 15.22 -9.00 4.28
C VAL A 189 16.34 -8.39 5.09
N ASN A 190 16.72 -9.03 6.20
CA ASN A 190 17.75 -8.53 7.14
C ASN A 190 17.52 -7.05 7.56
N GLY A 191 16.25 -6.67 7.77
CA GLY A 191 15.87 -5.30 8.16
C GLY A 191 15.80 -4.29 7.01
N LEU A 192 16.21 -4.65 5.79
CA LEU A 192 16.11 -3.78 4.62
C LEU A 192 14.75 -3.95 3.92
N LEU A 193 14.15 -2.85 3.48
CA LEU A 193 12.94 -2.85 2.67
C LEU A 193 13.26 -3.29 1.23
N VAL A 194 12.96 -4.54 0.89
CA VAL A 194 13.28 -5.10 -0.43
C VAL A 194 12.09 -5.17 -1.37
N GLY A 195 10.87 -5.11 -0.84
CA GLY A 195 9.66 -5.16 -1.64
C GLY A 195 8.47 -4.44 -1.02
N LEU A 196 7.49 -4.10 -1.87
CA LEU A 196 6.17 -3.64 -1.46
C LEU A 196 5.12 -4.60 -2.01
N VAL A 197 4.21 -5.10 -1.17
CA VAL A 197 3.15 -6.05 -1.59
C VAL A 197 2.39 -5.47 -2.78
N SER A 198 2.29 -6.22 -3.88
CA SER A 198 1.66 -5.74 -5.10
C SER A 198 0.45 -6.61 -5.46
N PHE A 199 0.69 -7.84 -5.93
CA PHE A 199 -0.38 -8.73 -6.41
C PHE A 199 -0.01 -10.21 -6.24
N GLY A 200 -1.01 -11.07 -6.39
CA GLY A 200 -0.89 -12.53 -6.46
C GLY A 200 -1.75 -13.07 -7.61
N LEU A 201 -1.70 -14.38 -7.85
CA LEU A 201 -2.55 -15.01 -8.87
C LEU A 201 -3.94 -15.36 -8.32
N TYR A 202 -4.97 -14.94 -9.07
CA TYR A 202 -6.34 -15.42 -8.94
C TYR A 202 -6.42 -16.91 -9.38
N PRO A 203 -7.27 -17.79 -8.79
CA PRO A 203 -8.39 -17.54 -7.87
C PRO A 203 -8.03 -17.36 -6.40
N ASN A 204 -6.76 -17.35 -6.04
CA ASN A 204 -6.38 -17.27 -4.63
C ASN A 204 -6.46 -15.82 -4.14
N ILE A 205 -7.33 -15.60 -3.14
CA ILE A 205 -7.52 -14.29 -2.51
C ILE A 205 -6.29 -13.93 -1.65
N CYS A 206 -5.65 -14.94 -1.05
CA CYS A 206 -4.40 -14.84 -0.30
C CYS A 206 -3.28 -15.65 -0.96
N THR A 207 -2.07 -15.62 -0.37
CA THR A 207 -0.96 -16.46 -0.84
C THR A 207 -1.29 -17.96 -0.84
N VAL A 208 -0.67 -18.67 -1.78
CA VAL A 208 -0.55 -20.14 -1.80
C VAL A 208 0.92 -20.56 -1.88
N THR A 209 1.18 -21.84 -1.67
CA THR A 209 2.53 -22.43 -1.72
C THR A 209 3.11 -22.45 -3.14
N GLU A 210 2.26 -22.64 -4.16
CA GLU A 210 2.67 -22.82 -5.55
C GLU A 210 2.97 -21.50 -6.26
N TYR A 211 2.19 -20.46 -5.95
CA TYR A 211 2.26 -19.16 -6.61
C TYR A 211 2.77 -18.09 -5.65
N PRO A 212 4.00 -17.59 -5.85
CA PRO A 212 4.55 -16.59 -4.95
C PRO A 212 3.84 -15.25 -5.08
N THR A 213 3.68 -14.52 -3.97
CA THR A 213 3.22 -13.13 -4.06
C THR A 213 4.26 -12.31 -4.82
N VAL A 214 3.81 -11.41 -5.68
CA VAL A 214 4.65 -10.45 -6.39
C VAL A 214 4.66 -9.12 -5.64
N TYR A 215 5.87 -8.59 -5.50
CA TYR A 215 6.16 -7.33 -4.84
C TYR A 215 6.85 -6.38 -5.81
N ALA A 216 6.64 -5.08 -5.67
CA ALA A 216 7.48 -4.09 -6.35
C ALA A 216 8.89 -4.14 -5.74
N ARG A 217 9.93 -4.35 -6.56
CA ARG A 217 11.33 -4.50 -6.13
C ARG A 217 11.92 -3.15 -5.75
N VAL A 218 11.93 -2.84 -4.45
CA VAL A 218 12.42 -1.55 -3.92
C VAL A 218 13.85 -1.21 -4.36
N PRO A 219 14.83 -2.14 -4.42
CA PRO A 219 16.15 -1.87 -4.98
C PRO A 219 16.15 -1.24 -6.38
N SER A 220 15.14 -1.50 -7.22
CA SER A 220 15.04 -0.94 -8.57
C SER A 220 14.67 0.55 -8.57
N TYR A 221 14.09 1.05 -7.48
CA TYR A 221 13.52 2.40 -7.38
C TYR A 221 14.30 3.34 -6.46
N ILE A 222 15.46 2.94 -5.93
CA ILE A 222 16.21 3.72 -4.92
C ILE A 222 16.64 5.09 -5.45
N ASP A 223 17.12 5.16 -6.69
CA ASP A 223 17.50 6.44 -7.31
C ASP A 223 16.30 7.35 -7.46
N TRP A 224 15.16 6.82 -7.94
CA TRP A 224 13.91 7.58 -8.02
C TRP A 224 13.48 8.09 -6.63
N ILE A 225 13.48 7.23 -5.59
CA ILE A 225 13.19 7.61 -4.20
C ILE A 225 14.12 8.74 -3.75
N ASN A 226 15.42 8.65 -4.05
CA ASN A 226 16.40 9.66 -3.68
C ASN A 226 16.18 11.00 -4.39
N THR A 227 15.71 11.00 -5.64
CA THR A 227 15.32 12.25 -6.32
C THR A 227 14.13 12.92 -5.64
N MET A 228 13.15 12.12 -5.17
CA MET A 228 11.99 12.63 -4.45
C MET A 228 12.37 13.18 -3.05
N ARG A 229 13.35 12.58 -2.36
CA ARG A 229 13.87 13.09 -1.08
C ARG A 229 14.56 14.45 -1.19
N LYS A 230 15.18 14.74 -2.34
CA LYS A 230 15.94 15.98 -2.57
C LYS A 230 15.07 17.15 -3.02
N LYS A 231 13.81 16.93 -3.40
CA LYS A 231 12.82 17.99 -3.70
C LYS A 231 12.23 18.61 -2.42
N SER A 232 13.06 18.93 -1.42
CA SER A 232 12.67 19.92 -0.41
C SER A 232 13.12 21.27 -0.94
N CYS A 233 12.17 22.17 -1.18
CA CYS A 233 12.47 23.60 -1.21
C CYS A 233 13.04 24.05 0.15
#